data_AF-A0A257G8I6-F1
#
_entry.id   AF-A0A257G8I6-F1
#
_cell.length_a   1.000
_cell.length_b   1.000
_cell.length_c   1.000
_cell.angle_alpha   90.00
_cell.angle_beta   90.00
_cell.angle_gamma   90.00
#
_symmetry.space_group_name_H-M   'P 1'
#
loop_
_entity.id
_entity.type
_entity.pdbx_description
1 polymer ?
#
loop_
_entity_poly.entity_id
_entity_poly.type
_entity_poly.pdbx_seq_one_letter_code
_entity_poly.pdbx_strand_id
1 'polypeptide(L)'
;MAQLTEQQAHFVHHFVSMGCTATEAARAAGYGSPGQEAYRLMRKTHVIEAIRREQNRLINTDGVRIAYRTLIEVMQDKGASASARVSASRTVFEAARLFNKDTDRRDDKPLQEMSADELADQIKKFDQALGQMAGTGAVN
;
A
#
# COMPACT_ATOMS: atom_id res chain seq x y z
N MET A 1 10.60 0.87 -18.23
CA MET A 1 9.41 0.14 -17.76
C MET A 1 8.64 -0.34 -18.98
N ALA A 2 8.40 -1.64 -19.13
CA ALA A 2 7.69 -2.16 -20.30
C ALA A 2 6.21 -1.76 -20.25
N GLN A 3 5.72 -1.12 -21.31
CA GLN A 3 4.33 -0.70 -21.42
C GLN A 3 3.44 -1.92 -21.70
N LEU A 4 2.30 -2.02 -21.01
CA LEU A 4 1.31 -3.06 -21.27
C LEU A 4 0.71 -2.87 -22.66
N THR A 5 0.51 -3.97 -23.38
CA THR A 5 -0.38 -3.93 -24.55
C THR A 5 -1.82 -3.73 -24.10
N GLU A 6 -2.68 -3.22 -24.98
CA GLU A 6 -4.11 -3.06 -24.71
C GLU A 6 -4.75 -4.38 -24.26
N GLN A 7 -4.38 -5.49 -24.92
CA GLN A 7 -4.84 -6.83 -24.57
C GLN A 7 -4.41 -7.26 -23.16
N GLN A 8 -3.17 -6.96 -22.76
CA GLN A 8 -2.68 -7.24 -21.41
C GLN A 8 -3.38 -6.35 -20.37
N ALA A 9 -3.70 -5.11 -20.72
CA ALA A 9 -4.45 -4.22 -19.85
C ALA A 9 -5.89 -4.73 -19.62
N HIS A 10 -6.58 -5.19 -20.67
CA HIS A 10 -7.89 -5.85 -20.53
C HIS A 10 -7.82 -7.10 -19.66
N PHE A 11 -6.78 -7.93 -19.86
CA PHE A 11 -6.55 -9.09 -19.02
C PHE A 11 -6.42 -8.71 -17.53
N VAL A 12 -5.59 -7.71 -17.21
CA VAL A 12 -5.41 -7.21 -15.84
C VAL A 12 -6.73 -6.70 -15.26
N HIS A 13 -7.51 -5.94 -16.04
CA HIS A 13 -8.80 -5.42 -15.61
C HIS A 13 -9.80 -6.55 -15.28
N HIS A 14 -9.98 -7.52 -16.16
CA HIS A 14 -10.88 -8.66 -15.91
C HIS A 14 -10.41 -9.52 -14.74
N PHE A 15 -9.10 -9.74 -14.61
CA PHE A 15 -8.55 -10.53 -13.53
C PHE A 15 -8.74 -9.86 -12.15
N VAL A 16 -8.48 -8.54 -12.06
CA VAL A 16 -8.46 -7.83 -10.79
C VAL A 16 -9.81 -7.19 -10.44
N SER A 17 -10.41 -6.44 -11.36
CA SER A 17 -11.64 -5.67 -11.08
C SER A 17 -12.90 -6.54 -11.14
N MET A 18 -12.92 -7.57 -11.97
CA MET A 18 -14.10 -8.43 -12.16
C MET A 18 -14.00 -9.76 -11.39
N GLY A 19 -12.86 -10.05 -10.77
CA GLY A 19 -12.63 -11.28 -10.00
C GLY A 19 -12.61 -12.57 -10.84
N CYS A 20 -12.37 -12.47 -12.15
CA CYS A 20 -12.32 -13.63 -13.04
C CYS A 20 -11.10 -14.50 -12.77
N THR A 21 -11.19 -15.81 -13.05
CA THR A 21 -9.99 -16.66 -13.08
C THR A 21 -9.05 -16.20 -14.20
N ALA A 22 -7.76 -16.56 -14.11
CA ALA A 22 -6.78 -16.15 -15.13
C ALA A 22 -7.18 -16.64 -16.55
N THR A 23 -7.74 -17.84 -16.67
CA THR A 23 -8.22 -18.38 -17.95
C THR A 23 -9.43 -17.60 -18.49
N GLU A 24 -10.37 -17.22 -17.63
CA GLU A 24 -11.54 -16.41 -18.03
C GLU A 24 -11.14 -14.99 -18.39
N ALA A 25 -10.23 -14.38 -17.63
CA ALA A 25 -9.69 -13.06 -17.92
C ALA A 25 -8.95 -13.05 -19.27
N ALA A 26 -8.18 -14.11 -19.58
CA ALA A 26 -7.54 -14.25 -20.88
C ALA A 26 -8.55 -14.43 -22.01
N ARG A 27 -9.64 -15.16 -21.77
CA ARG A 27 -10.73 -15.29 -22.75
C ARG A 27 -11.42 -13.94 -22.99
N ALA A 28 -11.74 -13.20 -21.93
CA ALA A 28 -12.39 -11.90 -22.00
C ALA A 28 -11.51 -10.84 -22.66
N ALA A 29 -10.18 -10.93 -22.48
CA ALA A 29 -9.20 -10.12 -23.18
C ALA A 29 -8.95 -10.55 -24.65
N GLY A 30 -9.66 -11.56 -25.17
CA GLY A 30 -9.58 -11.96 -26.58
C GLY A 30 -8.37 -12.84 -26.94
N TYR A 31 -7.75 -13.52 -25.98
CA TYR A 31 -6.68 -14.48 -26.30
C TYR A 31 -7.25 -15.74 -26.96
N GLY A 32 -6.67 -16.15 -28.09
CA GLY A 32 -7.11 -17.34 -28.84
C GLY A 32 -6.87 -18.68 -28.14
N SER A 33 -5.92 -18.75 -27.20
CA SER A 33 -5.65 -19.93 -26.37
C SER A 33 -5.62 -19.55 -24.88
N PRO A 34 -6.79 -19.29 -24.27
CA PRO A 34 -6.87 -18.64 -22.96
C PRO A 34 -6.09 -19.33 -21.85
N GLY A 35 -6.09 -20.67 -21.78
CA GLY A 35 -5.38 -21.40 -20.72
C GLY A 35 -3.86 -21.28 -20.80
N GLN A 36 -3.29 -21.43 -22.01
CA GLN A 36 -1.84 -21.30 -22.21
C GLN A 36 -1.39 -19.85 -22.05
N GLU A 37 -2.16 -18.91 -22.58
CA GLU A 37 -1.83 -17.48 -22.48
C GLU A 37 -1.97 -16.95 -21.06
N ALA A 38 -3.01 -17.36 -20.31
CA ALA A 38 -3.11 -17.05 -18.89
C ALA A 38 -1.86 -17.52 -18.12
N TYR A 39 -1.43 -18.77 -18.34
CA TYR A 39 -0.22 -19.30 -17.71
C TYR A 39 1.04 -18.49 -18.06
N ARG A 40 1.20 -18.08 -19.32
CA ARG A 40 2.33 -17.25 -19.77
C ARG A 40 2.27 -15.84 -19.17
N LEU A 41 1.10 -15.21 -19.18
CA LEU A 41 0.88 -13.86 -18.66
C LEU A 41 1.18 -13.77 -17.15
N MET A 42 0.76 -14.78 -16.38
CA MET A 42 1.04 -14.87 -14.94
C MET A 42 2.54 -14.99 -14.59
N ARG A 43 3.41 -15.18 -15.58
CA ARG A 43 4.88 -15.29 -15.40
C ARG A 43 5.65 -14.10 -15.97
N LYS A 44 4.97 -13.18 -16.66
CA LYS A 44 5.60 -11.97 -17.19
C LYS A 44 5.68 -10.90 -16.10
N THR A 45 6.89 -10.46 -15.76
CA THR A 45 7.14 -9.51 -14.67
C THR A 45 6.30 -8.24 -14.79
N HIS A 46 6.23 -7.62 -15.97
CA HIS A 46 5.46 -6.38 -16.16
C HIS A 46 3.94 -6.57 -16.04
N VAL A 47 3.42 -7.78 -16.31
CA VAL A 47 2.00 -8.11 -16.09
C VAL A 47 1.72 -8.31 -14.61
N ILE A 48 2.61 -8.98 -13.88
CA ILE A 48 2.51 -9.12 -12.41
C ILE A 48 2.55 -7.75 -11.73
N GLU A 49 3.46 -6.88 -12.14
CA GLU A 49 3.53 -5.50 -11.65
C GLU A 49 2.25 -4.71 -11.94
N ALA A 50 1.66 -4.90 -13.13
CA ALA A 50 0.39 -4.29 -13.49
C ALA A 50 -0.77 -4.75 -12.60
N ILE A 51 -0.84 -6.05 -12.32
CA ILE A 51 -1.83 -6.64 -11.41
C ILE A 51 -1.69 -6.04 -10.01
N ARG A 52 -0.47 -6.01 -9.47
CA ARG A 52 -0.19 -5.42 -8.16
C ARG A 52 -0.58 -3.94 -8.10
N ARG A 53 -0.24 -3.18 -9.15
CA ARG A 53 -0.61 -1.77 -9.25
C ARG A 53 -2.13 -1.59 -9.25
N GLU A 54 -2.85 -2.41 -10.01
CA GLU A 54 -4.31 -2.33 -10.07
C GLU A 54 -4.98 -2.75 -8.76
N GLN A 55 -4.48 -3.80 -8.10
CA GLN A 55 -4.93 -4.20 -6.76
C GLN A 55 -4.71 -3.07 -5.75
N ASN A 56 -3.51 -2.46 -5.75
CA ASN A 56 -3.21 -1.32 -4.90
C ASN A 56 -4.14 -0.13 -5.20
N ARG A 57 -4.47 0.12 -6.47
CA ARG A 57 -5.43 1.18 -6.84
C ARG A 57 -6.79 0.91 -6.22
N LEU A 58 -7.34 -0.29 -6.35
CA LEU A 58 -8.64 -0.64 -5.80
C LEU A 58 -8.66 -0.60 -4.27
N ILE A 59 -7.61 -1.14 -3.63
CA ILE A 59 -7.48 -1.11 -2.16
C ILE A 59 -7.46 0.34 -1.68
N ASN A 60 -6.60 1.19 -2.26
CA ASN A 60 -6.42 2.58 -1.81
C ASN A 60 -7.56 3.53 -2.22
N THR A 61 -8.52 3.08 -3.02
CA THR A 61 -9.70 3.87 -3.41
C THR A 61 -10.94 3.33 -2.71
N ASP A 62 -11.61 2.36 -3.30
CA ASP A 62 -12.86 1.81 -2.77
C ASP A 62 -12.63 0.96 -1.51
N GLY A 63 -11.53 0.22 -1.44
CA GLY A 63 -11.21 -0.65 -0.31
C GLY A 63 -11.07 0.11 1.00
N VAL A 64 -10.29 1.20 1.02
CA VAL A 64 -10.12 2.06 2.20
C VAL A 64 -11.44 2.70 2.62
N ARG A 65 -12.26 3.18 1.65
CA ARG A 65 -13.58 3.75 1.97
C ARG A 65 -14.49 2.72 2.65
N ILE A 66 -14.55 1.49 2.12
CA ILE A 66 -15.35 0.40 2.68
C ILE A 66 -14.83 0.04 4.07
N ALA A 67 -13.52 -0.15 4.22
CA ALA A 67 -12.90 -0.48 5.50
C ALA A 67 -13.19 0.59 6.57
N TYR A 68 -13.04 1.88 6.22
CA TYR A 68 -13.37 2.98 7.13
C TYR A 68 -14.83 2.94 7.58
N ARG A 69 -15.79 2.75 6.66
CA ARG A 69 -17.21 2.63 7.00
C ARG A 69 -17.47 1.44 7.91
N THR A 70 -16.92 0.27 7.61
CA THR A 70 -17.06 -0.93 8.44
C THR A 70 -16.52 -0.70 9.84
N LEU A 71 -15.38 -0.03 9.99
CA LEU A 71 -14.82 0.30 11.31
C LEU A 71 -15.78 1.20 12.11
N ILE A 72 -16.40 2.20 11.47
CA ILE A 72 -17.39 3.10 12.10
C ILE A 72 -18.63 2.32 12.57
N GLU A 73 -19.15 1.42 11.73
CA GLU A 73 -20.28 0.55 12.07
C GLU A 73 -19.96 -0.33 13.28
N VAL A 74 -18.78 -0.98 13.30
CA VAL A 74 -18.34 -1.82 14.43
C VAL A 74 -18.20 -1.02 15.71
N MET A 75 -17.64 0.20 15.66
CA MET A 75 -17.51 1.06 16.86
C MET A 75 -18.86 1.43 17.48
N GLN A 76 -19.90 1.58 16.65
CA GLN A 76 -21.25 1.98 17.08
C GLN A 76 -22.14 0.79 17.45
N ASP A 77 -21.79 -0.42 17.00
CA ASP A 77 -22.57 -1.63 17.26
C ASP A 77 -22.50 -2.06 18.73
N LYS A 78 -23.64 -1.94 19.43
CA LYS A 78 -23.79 -2.38 20.82
C LYS A 78 -23.76 -3.91 20.97
N GLY A 79 -24.11 -4.66 19.92
CA GLY A 79 -24.06 -6.12 19.87
C GLY A 79 -22.66 -6.69 19.63
N ALA A 80 -21.76 -5.91 19.03
CA ALA A 80 -20.36 -6.29 18.89
C ALA A 80 -19.67 -6.46 20.26
N SER A 81 -18.68 -7.35 20.33
CA SER A 81 -17.91 -7.55 21.55
C SER A 81 -17.13 -6.29 21.93
N ALA A 82 -16.90 -6.09 23.24
CA ALA A 82 -16.11 -4.95 23.70
C ALA A 82 -14.71 -4.91 23.06
N SER A 83 -14.09 -6.07 22.88
CA SER A 83 -12.78 -6.19 22.21
C SER A 83 -12.84 -5.74 20.74
N ALA A 84 -13.87 -6.14 19.99
CA ALA A 84 -14.04 -5.73 18.60
C ALA A 84 -14.20 -4.21 18.46
N ARG A 85 -15.00 -3.58 19.33
CA ARG A 85 -15.16 -2.12 19.37
C ARG A 85 -13.85 -1.39 19.68
N VAL A 86 -13.11 -1.86 20.67
CA VAL A 86 -11.80 -1.29 21.05
C VAL A 86 -10.79 -1.45 19.91
N SER A 87 -10.75 -2.61 19.27
CA SER A 87 -9.88 -2.88 18.12
C SER A 87 -10.19 -1.93 16.95
N ALA A 88 -11.46 -1.80 16.57
CA ALA A 88 -11.86 -0.89 15.50
C ALA A 88 -11.51 0.58 15.82
N SER A 89 -11.73 1.00 17.07
CA SER A 89 -11.40 2.35 17.54
C SER A 89 -9.89 2.61 17.48
N ARG A 90 -9.07 1.65 17.93
CA ARG A 90 -7.61 1.74 17.84
C ARG A 90 -7.15 1.89 16.39
N THR A 91 -7.66 1.07 15.48
CA THR A 91 -7.29 1.14 14.06
C THR A 91 -7.59 2.52 13.46
N VAL A 92 -8.72 3.14 13.80
CA VAL A 92 -9.05 4.49 13.33
C VAL A 92 -8.07 5.54 13.88
N PHE A 93 -7.73 5.47 15.16
CA PHE A 93 -6.76 6.38 15.77
C PHE A 93 -5.34 6.18 15.23
N GLU A 94 -4.92 4.95 14.95
CA GLU A 94 -3.66 4.63 14.27
C GLU A 94 -3.61 5.21 12.85
N ALA A 95 -4.69 5.05 12.07
CA ALA A 95 -4.81 5.61 10.73
C ALA A 95 -4.74 7.16 10.74
N ALA A 96 -5.30 7.79 11.77
CA ALA A 96 -5.22 9.23 12.00
C ALA A 96 -3.87 9.69 12.60
N ARG A 97 -2.92 8.77 12.83
CA ARG A 97 -1.62 9.01 13.49
C ARG A 97 -1.71 9.62 14.88
N LEU A 98 -2.87 9.51 15.55
CA LEU A 98 -3.11 10.14 16.85
C LEU A 98 -2.37 9.46 18.03
N PHE A 99 -1.84 8.26 17.82
CA PHE A 99 -0.95 7.61 18.79
C PHE A 99 0.53 7.98 18.64
N ASN A 100 0.93 8.57 17.51
CA ASN A 100 2.32 8.94 17.26
C ASN A 100 2.56 10.38 17.73
N LYS A 101 2.94 10.54 19.00
CA LYS A 101 3.15 11.85 19.64
C LYS A 101 4.42 12.58 19.16
N ASP A 102 5.29 11.91 18.40
CA ASP A 102 6.68 12.35 18.16
C ASP A 102 7.03 12.75 16.71
N THR A 103 6.14 12.62 15.72
CA THR A 103 6.50 12.89 14.32
C THR A 103 6.26 14.32 13.84
N ASP A 104 5.33 15.08 14.43
CA ASP A 104 4.99 16.43 13.92
C ASP A 104 5.75 17.58 14.60
N ARG A 105 6.42 17.35 15.75
CA ARG A 105 7.05 18.45 16.51
C ARG A 105 8.52 18.72 16.20
N ARG A 106 9.23 17.80 15.53
CA ARG A 106 10.69 17.90 15.39
C ARG A 106 11.18 18.35 14.01
N ASP A 107 10.39 18.16 12.96
CA ASP A 107 10.86 18.42 11.59
C ASP A 107 10.66 19.88 11.13
N ASP A 108 9.74 20.63 11.73
CA ASP A 108 9.46 22.03 11.36
C ASP A 108 10.15 23.09 12.25
N LYS A 109 10.86 22.67 13.30
CA LYS A 109 11.58 23.61 14.17
C LYS A 109 12.89 24.06 13.49
N PRO A 110 13.08 25.36 13.21
CA PRO A 110 14.33 25.85 12.62
C PRO A 110 15.53 25.43 13.49
N LEU A 111 16.64 25.02 12.87
CA LEU A 111 17.84 24.55 13.59
C LEU A 111 18.32 25.52 14.68
N GLN A 112 18.16 26.82 14.43
CA GLN A 112 18.53 27.90 15.35
C GLN A 112 17.66 27.98 16.62
N GLU A 113 16.50 27.33 16.63
CA GLU A 113 15.58 27.31 17.78
C GLU A 113 15.70 26.02 18.59
N MET A 114 16.43 25.02 18.09
CA MET A 114 16.61 23.74 18.75
C MET A 114 17.51 23.86 19.98
N SER A 115 17.16 23.15 21.06
CA SER A 115 18.05 23.03 22.22
C SER A 115 19.27 22.18 21.88
N ALA A 116 20.30 22.22 22.73
CA ALA A 116 21.51 21.40 22.54
C ALA A 116 21.19 19.89 22.48
N ASP A 117 20.24 19.43 23.30
CA ASP A 117 19.81 18.03 23.32
C ASP A 117 19.03 17.66 22.04
N GLU A 118 18.18 18.57 21.55
CA GLU A 118 17.44 18.38 20.31
C GLU A 118 18.37 18.33 19.09
N LEU A 119 19.41 19.17 19.06
CA LEU A 119 20.43 19.16 18.01
C LEU A 119 21.26 17.86 18.05
N ALA A 120 21.62 17.38 19.23
CA ALA A 120 22.38 16.13 19.38
C ALA A 120 21.58 14.91 18.87
N ASP A 121 20.26 14.88 19.13
CA ASP A 121 19.37 13.86 18.61
C ASP A 121 19.23 13.95 17.08
N GLN A 122 19.14 15.16 16.53
CA GLN A 122 19.04 15.36 15.08
C GLN A 122 20.32 14.95 14.34
N ILE A 123 21.50 15.22 14.93
CA ILE A 123 22.79 14.77 14.40
C ILE A 123 22.84 13.23 14.36
N LYS A 124 22.45 12.54 15.44
CA LYS A 124 22.40 11.07 15.46
C LYS A 124 21.51 10.49 14.36
N LYS A 125 20.37 11.12 14.08
CA LYS A 125 19.48 10.71 12.98
C LYS A 125 20.16 10.89 11.63
N PHE A 126 20.85 12.00 11.40
CA PHE A 126 21.57 12.23 10.15
C PHE A 126 22.74 11.26 9.96
N ASP A 127 23.49 10.94 11.01
CA ASP A 127 24.56 9.94 10.94
C ASP A 127 24.01 8.55 10.58
N GLN A 128 22.86 8.17 11.14
CA GLN A 128 22.19 6.92 10.79
C GLN A 128 21.72 6.90 9.33
N ALA A 129 21.15 8.01 8.84
CA ALA A 129 20.72 8.13 7.44
C ALA A 129 21.92 8.08 6.47
N LEU A 130 23.02 8.76 6.79
CA LEU A 130 24.26 8.72 6.03
C LEU A 130 24.86 7.30 6.00
N GLY A 131 24.83 6.59 7.12
CA GLY A 131 25.27 5.18 7.20
C GLY A 131 24.43 4.25 6.31
N GLN A 132 23.10 4.44 6.28
CA GLN A 132 22.20 3.69 5.40
C GLN A 132 22.47 3.98 3.92
N MET A 133 22.72 5.26 3.57
CA MET A 133 23.06 5.64 2.19
C MET A 133 24.42 5.07 1.75
N ALA A 134 25.43 5.11 2.62
CA ALA A 134 26.75 4.55 2.34
C ALA A 134 26.72 3.01 2.20
N GLY A 135 25.92 2.31 3.01
CA GLY A 135 25.73 0.86 2.90
C GLY A 135 25.02 0.42 1.62
N THR A 136 24.22 1.30 1.02
CA THR A 136 23.50 1.02 -0.24
C THR A 136 24.37 1.22 -1.48
N GLY A 137 25.52 1.90 -1.35
CA GLY A 137 26.47 2.15 -2.44
C GLY A 137 27.50 1.04 -2.68
N ALA A 138 27.54 -0.02 -1.86
CA ALA A 138 28.52 -1.10 -1.95
C ALA A 138 28.07 -2.31 -2.80
N VAL A 139 26.93 -2.20 -3.49
CA VAL A 139 26.45 -3.23 -4.44
C VAL A 139 26.15 -2.57 -5.77
N ASN A 140 27.21 -2.24 -6.52
CA ASN A 140 27.24 -2.12 -7.98
C ASN A 140 28.65 -2.41 -8.46
#